data_AF-A0A529LNN6-F1
#
_entry.id   AF-A0A529LNN6-F1
#
_cell.length_a   1.000
_cell.length_b   1.000
_cell.length_c   1.000
_cell.angle_alpha   90.00
_cell.angle_beta   90.00
_cell.angle_gamma   90.00
#
_symmetry.space_group_name_H-M   'P 1'
#
loop_
_entity.id
_entity.type
_entity.pdbx_description
1 polymer ?
#
loop_
_entity_poly.entity_id
_entity_poly.type
_entity_poly.pdbx_seq_one_letter_code
_entity_poly.pdbx_strand_id
1 'polypeptide(L)' 'MSSHDVVITGIGLVSSLGEGPDAHWQTLTQPGFQPVLDAERFAPYTIHP' A
#
# COMPACT_ATOMS: atom_id res chain seq x y z
N MET A 1 8.80 -19.33 23.61
CA MET A 1 7.43 -18.86 23.37
C MET A 1 6.65 -18.98 24.66
N SER A 2 5.98 -17.91 25.09
CA SER A 2 5.08 -17.91 26.25
C SER A 2 3.72 -18.53 25.88
N SER A 3 2.95 -18.95 26.87
CA SER A 3 1.56 -19.39 26.69
C SER A 3 0.61 -18.28 26.21
N HIS A 4 1.09 -17.03 26.19
CA HIS A 4 0.36 -15.85 25.77
C HIS A 4 0.91 -15.24 24.48
N ASP A 5 1.80 -15.95 23.78
CA ASP A 5 2.29 -15.47 22.49
C ASP A 5 1.15 -15.51 21.46
N VAL A 6 0.83 -14.36 20.90
CA VAL A 6 -0.18 -14.20 19.85
C VAL A 6 0.54 -13.83 18.56
N VAL A 7 0.14 -14.47 17.46
CA VAL A 7 0.73 -14.29 16.14
C VAL A 7 -0.33 -13.95 15.11
N ILE A 8 0.09 -13.26 14.04
CA ILE A 8 -0.74 -13.08 12.85
C ILE A 8 -0.59 -14.33 11.98
N THR A 9 -1.69 -15.06 11.75
CA THR A 9 -1.72 -16.28 10.93
C THR A 9 -2.13 -16.04 9.49
N GLY A 10 -2.61 -14.84 9.16
CA GLY A 10 -2.96 -14.44 7.81
C GLY A 10 -3.44 -12.99 7.75
N ILE A 11 -3.35 -12.39 6.56
CA ILE A 11 -3.89 -11.07 6.26
C ILE A 11 -4.63 -11.10 4.93
N GLY A 12 -5.69 -10.29 4.82
CA GLY A 12 -6.33 -9.92 3.57
C GLY A 12 -6.17 -8.42 3.36
N LEU A 13 -5.93 -7.99 2.13
CA LEU A 13 -5.70 -6.59 1.81
C LEU A 13 -6.39 -6.21 0.51
N VAL A 14 -7.09 -5.08 0.53
CA VAL A 14 -7.50 -4.35 -0.66
C VAL A 14 -6.97 -2.93 -0.49
N SER A 15 -6.26 -2.43 -1.49
CA SER A 15 -5.62 -1.11 -1.47
C SER A 15 -5.71 -0.45 -2.84
N SER A 16 -5.36 0.84 -2.92
CA SER A 16 -5.19 1.53 -4.21
C SER A 16 -4.13 0.91 -5.11
N LEU A 17 -3.26 0.03 -4.58
CA LEU A 17 -2.23 -0.68 -5.34
C LEU A 17 -2.66 -2.10 -5.78
N GLY A 18 -3.90 -2.51 -5.47
CA GLY A 18 -4.43 -3.81 -5.89
C GLY A 18 -5.13 -4.60 -4.78
N GLU A 19 -5.72 -5.72 -5.20
CA GLU A 19 -6.35 -6.72 -4.35
C GLU A 19 -5.36 -7.85 -4.02
N GLY A 20 -5.28 -8.20 -2.74
CA GLY A 20 -4.37 -9.19 -2.20
C GLY A 20 -3.06 -8.60 -1.67
N PRO A 21 -2.45 -9.25 -0.65
CA PRO A 21 -1.19 -8.77 -0.07
C PRO A 21 -0.05 -8.80 -1.09
N ASP A 22 -0.01 -9.79 -1.97
CA ASP A 22 1.06 -9.94 -2.97
C ASP A 22 1.04 -8.82 -4.01
N ALA A 23 -0.13 -8.49 -4.57
CA ALA A 23 -0.27 -7.42 -5.57
C ALA A 23 0.15 -6.06 -5.00
N HIS A 24 -0.27 -5.77 -3.77
CA HIS A 24 0.16 -4.58 -3.06
C HIS A 24 1.66 -4.56 -2.82
N TRP A 25 2.22 -5.65 -2.26
CA TRP A 25 3.63 -5.73 -1.89
C TRP A 25 4.54 -5.62 -3.12
N GLN A 26 4.22 -6.33 -4.20
CA GLN A 26 4.98 -6.28 -5.44
C GLN A 26 5.00 -4.87 -6.04
N THR A 27 3.90 -4.13 -5.98
CA THR A 27 3.85 -2.75 -6.49
C THR A 27 4.62 -1.80 -5.57
N LEU A 28 4.37 -1.85 -4.26
CA LEU A 28 4.95 -0.93 -3.29
C LEU A 28 6.47 -1.06 -3.17
N THR A 29 7.00 -2.28 -3.32
CA THR A 29 8.43 -2.55 -3.13
C THR A 29 9.26 -2.47 -4.41
N GLN A 30 8.63 -2.14 -5.55
CA GLN A 30 9.37 -1.92 -6.78
C GLN A 30 10.36 -0.75 -6.63
N PRO A 31 11.65 -0.95 -6.96
CA PRO A 31 12.63 0.12 -6.91
C PRO A 31 12.20 1.31 -7.78
N GLY A 32 12.19 2.50 -7.19
CA GLY A 32 11.81 3.72 -7.90
C GLY A 32 10.30 3.91 -8.09
N PHE A 33 9.45 3.08 -7.48
CA PHE A 33 8.00 3.31 -7.48
C PHE A 33 7.67 4.74 -7.02
N GLN A 34 6.82 5.42 -7.77
CA GLN A 34 6.33 6.76 -7.46
C GLN A 34 4.81 6.72 -7.34
N PRO A 35 4.22 7.43 -6.36
CA PRO A 35 2.79 7.59 -6.27
C PRO A 35 2.23 8.30 -7.51
N VAL A 36 0.96 8.02 -7.84
CA VAL A 36 0.24 8.83 -8.84
C VAL A 36 -0.15 10.13 -8.15
N LEU A 37 0.23 11.26 -8.74
CA LEU A 37 -0.03 12.59 -8.19
C LEU A 37 -0.63 13.50 -9.26
N ASP A 38 -1.67 14.22 -8.91
CA ASP A 38 -2.29 15.27 -9.73
C ASP A 38 -2.06 16.63 -9.06
N ALA A 39 -1.01 17.32 -9.50
CA ALA A 39 -0.62 18.65 -8.99
C ALA A 39 -1.13 19.79 -9.87
N GLU A 40 -1.47 19.51 -11.14
CA GLU A 40 -1.91 20.53 -12.09
C GLU A 40 -3.39 20.86 -11.89
N ARG A 41 -4.24 19.83 -11.77
CA ARG A 41 -5.69 20.02 -11.64
C ARG A 41 -6.07 20.64 -10.31
N PHE A 42 -5.29 20.39 -9.26
CA PHE A 42 -5.62 20.75 -7.88
C PHE A 42 -4.72 21.85 -7.29
N ALA A 43 -4.01 22.61 -8.12
CA ALA A 43 -3.14 23.69 -7.68
C ALA A 43 -3.85 24.66 -6.70
N PRO A 44 -3.20 25.08 -5.59
CA PRO A 44 -1.78 24.89 -5.26
C PRO A 44 -1.44 23.57 -4.55
N TYR A 45 -2.38 22.62 -4.46
CA TYR A 45 -2.22 21.37 -3.72
C TYR A 45 -1.97 20.17 -4.64
N THR A 46 -1.15 19.24 -4.17
CA THR A 46 -0.92 17.95 -4.84
C THR A 46 -1.84 16.90 -4.23
N ILE A 47 -2.57 16.17 -5.08
CA ILE A 47 -3.51 15.12 -4.66
C ILE A 47 -3.06 13.76 -5.19
N HIS A 48 -3.11 12.73 -4.35
CA HIS A 48 -3.08 11.34 -4.80
C HIS A 48 -4.52 10.89 -5.08
N PRO A 49 -4.86 10.51 -6.33
CA PRO A 49 -6.21 10.07 -6.67
C PRO A 49 -6.55 8.70 -6.07
#